data_AF-A0A914LW34-F1
#
_entry.id   AF-A0A914LW34-F1
#
_cell.length_a   1.000
_cell.length_b   1.000
_cell.length_c   1.000
_cell.angle_alpha   90.00
_cell.angle_beta   90.00
_cell.angle_gamma   90.00
#
_symmetry.space_group_name_H-M   'P 1'
#
loop_
_entity.id
_entity.type
_entity.pdbx_description
1 polymer ?
#
loop_
_entity_poly.entity_id
_entity_poly.type
_entity_poly.pdbx_seq_one_letter_code
_entity_poly.pdbx_strand_id
1 'polypeptide(L)'
;MLGYKSMNRMLKLYKLAYDPKEVPGHTISISSYPGSVTSQDDFSLTSGGLGILETTITLSDESIYSNINPIGQLNCWLRSFIANQLTKTSHEWVLDYKLFKPGEELPENDLFWILEQIPGTTVSRDMTWFLRKYNYWPSYNIPFLKKISDLGGFTEKANINNWWRWGYSPRAKIFQRDHNKVKDMDSLRELMRYNDYKHDEYSKCKCDPPYTADGGISTRSDLNPLNGTWELPDMGFKNEGTIDYKGTNYKLFNKFQFEVIGGPIHGGPSNLPPFNWKNTTIDALHFGQPIIWKFKNFTIEWQTELESIII
;
A
#
# COMPACT_ATOMS: atom_id res chain seq x y z
N MET A 1 -8.03 -6.93 4.68
CA MET A 1 -7.30 -6.92 3.40
C MET A 1 -8.19 -7.50 2.33
N LEU A 2 -8.04 -7.09 1.08
CA LEU A 2 -8.79 -7.63 -0.04
C LEU A 2 -8.22 -9.00 -0.45
N GLY A 3 -9.06 -10.03 -0.48
CA GLY A 3 -8.65 -11.38 -0.89
C GLY A 3 -8.52 -11.53 -2.41
N TYR A 4 -8.05 -12.69 -2.88
CA TYR A 4 -7.87 -12.96 -4.32
C TYR A 4 -9.18 -12.88 -5.13
N LYS A 5 -10.32 -13.11 -4.49
CA LYS A 5 -11.64 -12.88 -5.10
C LYS A 5 -11.89 -11.44 -5.58
N SER A 6 -11.12 -10.47 -5.08
CA SER A 6 -11.25 -9.05 -5.46
C SER A 6 -10.48 -8.66 -6.74
N MET A 7 -9.71 -9.57 -7.35
CA MET A 7 -8.75 -9.22 -8.42
C MET A 7 -9.36 -8.78 -9.76
N ASN A 8 -10.67 -8.50 -9.85
CA ASN A 8 -11.21 -7.73 -10.96
C ASN A 8 -10.80 -6.26 -10.81
N ARG A 9 -9.77 -5.85 -11.54
CA ARG A 9 -9.14 -4.52 -11.40
C ARG A 9 -9.55 -3.58 -12.51
N MET A 10 -9.61 -2.29 -12.19
CA MET A 10 -9.85 -1.23 -13.15
C MET A 10 -9.00 -0.02 -12.78
N LEU A 11 -8.10 0.36 -13.68
CA LEU A 11 -7.33 1.59 -13.55
C LEU A 11 -8.19 2.72 -14.09
N LYS A 12 -8.24 3.86 -13.39
CA LYS A 12 -9.16 4.94 -13.74
C LYS A 12 -8.44 6.28 -13.76
N LEU A 13 -8.83 7.08 -14.73
CA LEU A 13 -8.51 8.49 -14.80
C LEU A 13 -9.84 9.26 -14.79
N TYR A 14 -9.99 10.14 -13.82
CA TYR A 14 -11.05 11.14 -13.83
C TYR A 14 -10.44 12.47 -14.19
N LYS A 15 -10.96 13.09 -15.26
CA LYS A 15 -10.65 14.45 -15.67
C LYS A 15 -11.94 15.25 -15.59
N LEU A 16 -12.18 15.90 -14.46
CA LEU A 16 -13.43 16.57 -14.16
C LEU A 16 -13.30 18.06 -14.52
N ALA A 17 -14.37 18.65 -15.04
CA ALA A 17 -14.41 20.05 -15.48
C ALA A 17 -14.68 21.02 -14.31
N TYR A 18 -13.99 20.81 -13.19
CA TYR A 18 -14.02 21.74 -12.06
C TYR A 18 -13.07 22.92 -12.31
N ASP A 19 -13.32 24.06 -11.67
CA ASP A 19 -12.36 25.17 -11.67
C ASP A 19 -11.08 24.72 -10.94
N PRO A 20 -9.91 24.66 -11.62
CA PRO A 20 -8.66 24.23 -11.00
C PRO A 20 -8.21 25.10 -9.81
N LYS A 21 -8.71 26.34 -9.71
CA LYS A 21 -8.41 27.22 -8.57
C LYS A 21 -9.13 26.78 -7.30
N GLU A 22 -10.34 26.25 -7.44
CA GLU A 22 -11.18 25.74 -6.36
C GLU A 22 -10.91 24.26 -6.07
N VAL A 23 -10.73 23.45 -7.12
CA VAL A 23 -10.50 22.01 -7.05
C VAL A 23 -9.16 21.66 -7.70
N PRO A 24 -8.03 21.81 -7.00
CA PRO A 24 -6.69 21.57 -7.54
C PRO A 24 -6.51 20.14 -8.04
N GLY A 25 -7.13 19.15 -7.40
CA GLY A 25 -7.16 17.74 -7.80
C GLY A 25 -8.27 17.39 -8.78
N HIS A 26 -8.66 18.30 -9.68
CA HIS A 26 -9.70 18.06 -10.69
C HIS A 26 -9.37 16.92 -11.67
N THR A 27 -8.09 16.54 -11.80
CA THR A 27 -7.66 15.33 -12.51
C THR A 27 -7.02 14.34 -11.54
N ILE A 28 -7.46 13.09 -11.57
CA ILE A 28 -7.00 12.04 -10.65
C ILE A 28 -6.81 10.73 -11.42
N SER A 29 -5.65 10.08 -11.20
CA SER A 29 -5.30 8.76 -11.73
C SER A 29 -5.14 7.77 -10.58
N ILE A 30 -5.88 6.66 -10.62
CA ILE A 30 -6.02 5.70 -9.50
C ILE A 30 -6.01 4.24 -9.97
N SER A 31 -5.56 3.35 -9.09
CA SER A 31 -5.94 1.93 -9.16
C SER A 31 -7.27 1.71 -8.43
N SER A 32 -8.16 0.90 -9.01
CA SER A 32 -9.52 0.73 -8.49
C SER A 32 -10.12 -0.61 -8.96
N TYR A 33 -11.43 -0.75 -8.79
CA TYR A 33 -12.25 -1.93 -9.02
C TYR A 33 -13.53 -1.56 -9.77
N PRO A 34 -14.16 -2.47 -10.54
CA PRO A 34 -15.47 -2.22 -11.15
C PRO A 34 -16.48 -1.71 -10.12
N GLY A 35 -17.24 -0.67 -10.48
CA GLY A 35 -18.29 -0.08 -9.63
C GLY A 35 -17.79 0.81 -8.48
N SER A 36 -16.54 0.69 -8.04
CA SER A 36 -16.00 1.61 -7.03
C SER A 36 -15.72 2.98 -7.65
N VAL A 37 -16.13 4.07 -7.01
CA VAL A 37 -15.81 5.43 -7.52
C VAL A 37 -14.47 5.95 -7.01
N THR A 38 -13.86 5.27 -6.03
CA THR A 38 -12.56 5.62 -5.46
C THR A 38 -11.55 4.51 -5.69
N SER A 39 -10.30 4.75 -5.31
CA SER A 39 -9.39 3.64 -5.03
C SER A 39 -9.90 2.86 -3.80
N GLN A 40 -9.53 1.58 -3.70
CA GLN A 40 -9.73 0.74 -2.50
C GLN A 40 -8.41 0.09 -2.06
N ASP A 41 -7.29 0.51 -2.65
CA ASP A 41 -5.98 -0.06 -2.42
C ASP A 41 -5.27 0.51 -1.16
N ASP A 42 -4.99 1.80 -0.98
CA ASP A 42 -5.17 2.97 -1.87
C ASP A 42 -3.92 3.44 -2.66
N PHE A 43 -4.09 3.94 -3.90
CA PHE A 43 -3.05 4.60 -4.69
C PHE A 43 -3.63 5.65 -5.65
N SER A 44 -3.25 6.93 -5.49
CA SER A 44 -3.80 8.08 -6.24
C SER A 44 -2.72 9.09 -6.63
N LEU A 45 -2.78 9.59 -7.86
CA LEU A 45 -1.98 10.73 -8.35
C LEU A 45 -2.94 11.86 -8.74
N THR A 46 -2.71 13.08 -8.26
CA THR A 46 -3.65 14.20 -8.46
C THR A 46 -3.01 15.39 -9.16
N SER A 47 -3.82 16.16 -9.90
CA SER A 47 -3.40 17.43 -10.54
C SER A 47 -2.98 18.49 -9.52
N GLY A 48 -3.33 18.32 -8.25
CA GLY A 48 -2.83 19.15 -7.16
C GLY A 48 -1.33 18.95 -6.87
N GLY A 49 -0.66 18.03 -7.57
CA GLY A 49 0.75 17.73 -7.36
C GLY A 49 1.00 16.71 -6.26
N LEU A 50 -0.03 15.99 -5.83
CA LEU A 50 0.05 15.10 -4.68
C LEU A 50 0.01 13.62 -5.09
N GLY A 51 0.92 12.83 -4.52
CA GLY A 51 0.91 11.38 -4.59
C GLY A 51 0.44 10.78 -3.27
N ILE A 52 -0.56 9.91 -3.31
CA ILE A 52 -1.25 9.42 -2.13
C ILE A 52 -1.35 7.91 -2.16
N LEU A 53 -0.99 7.27 -1.05
CA LEU A 53 -1.19 5.85 -0.82
C LEU A 53 -1.33 5.59 0.68
N GLU A 54 -1.92 4.46 1.04
CA GLU A 54 -2.11 4.06 2.43
C GLU A 54 -1.78 2.58 2.64
N THR A 55 -1.60 2.19 3.90
CA THR A 55 -1.66 0.79 4.30
C THR A 55 -2.48 0.71 5.57
N THR A 56 -3.57 -0.06 5.55
CA THR A 56 -4.51 -0.08 6.67
C THR A 56 -3.83 -0.55 7.96
N ILE A 57 -4.00 0.20 9.05
CA ILE A 57 -3.63 -0.26 10.40
C ILE A 57 -4.81 -1.01 11.02
N THR A 58 -4.57 -2.22 11.53
CA THR A 58 -5.61 -3.05 12.15
C THR A 58 -5.67 -2.78 13.65
N LEU A 59 -6.84 -2.38 14.16
CA LEU A 59 -7.02 -2.11 15.59
C LEU A 59 -6.92 -3.41 16.40
N SER A 60 -6.32 -3.32 17.59
CA SER A 60 -6.32 -4.40 18.57
C SER A 60 -7.27 -4.14 19.74
N ASP A 61 -7.45 -2.88 20.10
CA ASP A 61 -8.39 -2.47 21.15
C ASP A 61 -9.76 -2.18 20.50
N GLU A 62 -10.72 -3.09 20.71
CA GLU A 62 -12.07 -2.94 20.17
C GLU A 62 -12.91 -1.91 20.94
N SER A 63 -12.52 -1.53 22.16
CA SER A 63 -13.28 -0.54 22.95
C SER A 63 -13.36 0.81 22.25
N ILE A 64 -12.36 1.13 21.41
CA ILE A 64 -12.29 2.36 20.62
C ILE A 64 -13.43 2.46 19.58
N TYR A 65 -14.07 1.35 19.20
CA TYR A 65 -15.21 1.38 18.29
C TYR A 65 -16.40 2.14 18.85
N SER A 66 -16.49 2.34 20.17
CA SER A 66 -17.47 3.22 20.81
C SER A 66 -17.38 4.69 20.33
N ASN A 67 -16.27 5.09 19.72
CA ASN A 67 -16.10 6.43 19.13
C ASN A 67 -16.66 6.56 17.71
N ILE A 68 -17.18 5.48 17.11
CA ILE A 68 -17.82 5.51 15.79
C ILE A 68 -19.28 5.93 15.94
N ASN A 69 -19.66 7.01 15.27
CA ASN A 69 -20.99 7.58 15.32
C ASN A 69 -21.57 7.75 13.90
N PRO A 70 -22.84 7.37 13.67
CA PRO A 70 -23.46 7.53 12.35
C PRO A 70 -23.74 9.01 12.00
N ILE A 71 -23.87 9.88 13.00
CA ILE A 71 -24.12 11.31 12.83
C ILE A 71 -22.83 12.08 13.09
N GLY A 72 -22.50 13.03 12.21
CA GLY A 72 -21.33 13.90 12.35
C GLY A 72 -20.00 13.27 11.90
N GLN A 73 -20.01 12.07 11.31
CA GLN A 73 -18.82 11.43 10.76
C GLN A 73 -19.03 11.02 9.30
N LEU A 74 -17.96 11.14 8.49
CA LEU A 74 -17.94 10.70 7.10
C LEU A 74 -17.09 9.42 6.96
N ASN A 75 -17.58 8.49 6.15
CA ASN A 75 -16.83 7.29 5.79
C ASN A 75 -15.47 7.64 5.18
N CYS A 76 -14.45 6.81 5.42
CA CYS A 76 -13.08 7.08 4.96
C CYS A 76 -13.00 7.29 3.45
N TRP A 77 -13.70 6.48 2.65
CA TRP A 77 -13.67 6.60 1.20
C TRP A 77 -14.16 7.96 0.70
N LEU A 78 -15.18 8.56 1.34
CA LEU A 78 -15.64 9.91 1.03
C LEU A 78 -14.61 10.97 1.41
N ARG A 79 -14.04 10.85 2.62
CA ARG A 79 -13.02 11.80 3.10
C ARG A 79 -11.78 11.78 2.21
N SER A 80 -11.28 10.60 1.86
CA SER A 80 -10.12 10.45 0.96
C SER A 80 -10.41 10.98 -0.43
N PHE A 81 -11.63 10.75 -0.97
CA PHE A 81 -12.03 11.29 -2.27
C PHE A 81 -12.06 12.83 -2.28
N ILE A 82 -12.66 13.43 -1.24
CA ILE A 82 -12.72 14.90 -1.08
C ILE A 82 -11.30 15.47 -0.91
N ALA A 83 -10.47 14.86 -0.06
CA ALA A 83 -9.10 15.31 0.16
C ALA A 83 -8.28 15.26 -1.15
N ASN A 84 -8.33 14.14 -1.88
CA ASN A 84 -7.66 14.01 -3.18
C ASN A 84 -8.02 15.14 -4.17
N GLN A 85 -9.23 15.70 -4.09
CA GLN A 85 -9.69 16.77 -4.97
C GLN A 85 -9.33 18.18 -4.47
N LEU A 86 -9.41 18.44 -3.16
CA LEU A 86 -9.37 19.80 -2.62
C LEU A 86 -8.00 20.24 -2.11
N THR A 87 -7.08 19.33 -1.80
CA THR A 87 -5.81 19.67 -1.13
C THR A 87 -4.73 20.10 -2.12
N LYS A 88 -3.86 21.03 -1.70
CA LYS A 88 -2.80 21.63 -2.53
C LYS A 88 -1.40 21.27 -2.04
N THR A 89 -1.28 20.89 -0.77
CA THR A 89 0.02 20.71 -0.10
C THR A 89 0.09 19.36 0.63
N SER A 90 1.30 18.87 0.88
CA SER A 90 1.55 17.67 1.70
C SER A 90 1.04 17.83 3.14
N HIS A 91 1.12 19.04 3.71
CA HIS A 91 0.61 19.35 5.06
C HIS A 91 -0.88 19.00 5.19
N GLU A 92 -1.63 19.26 4.12
CA GLU A 92 -3.02 18.85 4.00
C GLU A 92 -3.15 17.38 3.60
N TRP A 93 -2.28 16.87 2.70
CA TRP A 93 -2.40 15.52 2.14
C TRP A 93 -1.07 14.95 1.56
N VAL A 94 -0.38 14.17 2.39
CA VAL A 94 0.69 13.18 2.11
C VAL A 94 1.97 13.66 1.40
N LEU A 95 2.16 13.43 0.10
CA LEU A 95 3.45 13.64 -0.59
C LEU A 95 3.30 14.67 -1.71
N ASP A 96 4.06 15.76 -1.62
CA ASP A 96 4.02 16.83 -2.62
C ASP A 96 5.16 16.72 -3.63
N TYR A 97 4.84 16.25 -4.83
CA TYR A 97 5.80 16.14 -5.92
C TYR A 97 6.29 17.50 -6.44
N LYS A 98 5.54 18.59 -6.21
CA LYS A 98 5.94 19.95 -6.61
C LYS A 98 7.17 20.44 -5.84
N LEU A 99 7.41 19.87 -4.66
CA LEU A 99 8.55 20.20 -3.80
C LEU A 99 9.77 19.30 -4.03
N PHE A 100 9.63 18.26 -4.86
CA PHE A 100 10.75 17.40 -5.23
C PHE A 100 11.36 17.85 -6.55
N LYS A 101 12.66 18.16 -6.55
CA LYS A 101 13.42 18.54 -7.76
C LYS A 101 14.53 17.52 -8.02
N PRO A 102 14.50 16.79 -9.15
CA PRO A 102 15.53 15.81 -9.46
C PRO A 102 16.94 16.42 -9.47
N GLY A 103 17.86 15.83 -8.70
CA GLY A 103 19.25 16.27 -8.60
C GLY A 103 19.52 17.35 -7.54
N GLU A 104 18.48 17.83 -6.86
CA GLU A 104 18.60 18.77 -5.74
C GLU A 104 18.42 18.05 -4.39
N GLU A 105 18.89 18.68 -3.31
CA GLU A 105 18.59 18.22 -1.95
C GLU A 105 17.09 18.34 -1.66
N LEU A 106 16.56 17.39 -0.85
CA LEU A 106 15.18 17.49 -0.39
C LEU A 106 15.00 18.73 0.51
N PRO A 107 13.85 19.43 0.44
CA PRO A 107 13.58 20.56 1.30
C PRO A 107 13.59 20.14 2.77
N GLU A 108 13.76 21.10 3.68
CA GLU A 108 13.88 20.77 5.11
C GLU A 108 12.59 20.19 5.69
N ASN A 109 11.45 20.70 5.23
CA ASN A 109 10.11 20.39 5.72
C ASN A 109 9.12 20.31 4.55
N ASP A 110 7.91 19.84 4.83
CA ASP A 110 6.74 19.87 3.97
C ASP A 110 6.85 19.12 2.63
N LEU A 111 7.86 18.28 2.41
CA LEU A 111 7.82 17.37 1.27
C LEU A 111 6.82 16.24 1.51
N PHE A 112 6.87 15.65 2.71
CA PHE A 112 6.19 14.40 3.00
C PHE A 112 5.61 14.38 4.40
N TRP A 113 4.28 14.32 4.48
CA TRP A 113 3.53 14.14 5.70
C TRP A 113 2.94 12.73 5.77
N ILE A 114 2.82 12.22 6.98
CA ILE A 114 2.00 11.03 7.25
C ILE A 114 0.78 11.43 8.05
N LEU A 115 -0.30 10.66 7.90
CA LEU A 115 -1.50 10.75 8.71
C LEU A 115 -1.91 9.34 9.11
N GLU A 116 -2.08 9.12 10.40
CA GLU A 116 -2.58 7.87 10.94
C GLU A 116 -3.88 8.11 11.68
N GLN A 117 -4.86 7.24 11.43
CA GLN A 117 -6.22 7.40 11.93
C GLN A 117 -6.76 6.12 12.55
N ILE A 118 -7.40 6.27 13.71
CA ILE A 118 -8.22 5.29 14.40
C ILE A 118 -9.55 5.95 14.81
N PRO A 119 -10.57 5.21 15.25
CA PRO A 119 -11.82 5.81 15.69
C PRO A 119 -11.62 6.88 16.77
N GLY A 120 -12.13 8.09 16.53
CA GLY A 120 -12.01 9.22 17.45
C GLY A 120 -10.66 9.92 17.50
N THR A 121 -9.61 9.44 16.81
CA THR A 121 -8.28 10.07 16.83
C THR A 121 -7.60 10.03 15.47
N THR A 122 -7.16 11.20 15.01
CA THR A 122 -6.27 11.36 13.86
C THR A 122 -5.01 12.11 14.30
N VAL A 123 -3.84 11.66 13.85
CA VAL A 123 -2.58 12.37 14.09
C VAL A 123 -1.84 12.47 12.75
N SER A 124 -1.34 13.66 12.44
CA SER A 124 -0.49 13.91 11.29
C SER A 124 0.88 14.44 11.72
N ARG A 125 1.91 14.20 10.91
CA ARG A 125 3.26 14.71 11.16
C ARG A 125 4.07 14.84 9.88
N ASP A 126 4.86 15.91 9.79
CA ASP A 126 5.90 16.04 8.78
C ASP A 126 7.01 15.00 9.02
N MET A 127 7.25 14.19 8.00
CA MET A 127 8.25 13.14 7.96
C MET A 127 9.34 13.39 6.90
N THR A 128 9.43 14.62 6.39
CA THR A 128 10.48 15.06 5.44
C THR A 128 11.88 14.80 6.00
N TRP A 129 12.11 15.08 7.29
CA TRP A 129 13.38 14.77 7.96
C TRP A 129 13.76 13.28 7.88
N PHE A 130 12.78 12.37 7.89
CA PHE A 130 13.02 10.93 7.81
C PHE A 130 13.46 10.54 6.41
N LEU A 131 12.83 11.10 5.37
CA LEU A 131 13.28 10.93 3.99
C LEU A 131 14.69 11.46 3.80
N ARG A 132 15.03 12.64 4.34
CA ARG A 132 16.38 13.21 4.30
C ARG A 132 17.41 12.31 4.97
N LYS A 133 17.05 11.70 6.11
CA LYS A 133 17.97 10.90 6.92
C LYS A 133 18.18 9.49 6.37
N TYR A 134 17.12 8.84 5.89
CA TYR A 134 17.13 7.42 5.57
C TYR A 134 16.93 7.11 4.08
N ASN A 135 16.57 8.11 3.27
CA ASN A 135 16.29 8.00 1.82
C ASN A 135 15.08 7.13 1.45
N TYR A 136 14.19 6.80 2.40
CA TYR A 136 12.94 6.08 2.14
C TYR A 136 11.95 6.24 3.30
N TRP A 137 10.69 5.90 3.03
CA TRP A 137 9.65 5.74 4.05
C TRP A 137 8.91 4.41 3.82
N PRO A 138 8.99 3.45 4.75
CA PRO A 138 8.23 2.20 4.63
C PRO A 138 6.87 2.29 5.34
N SER A 139 5.88 1.60 4.80
CA SER A 139 4.56 1.42 5.43
C SER A 139 4.14 -0.05 5.31
N TYR A 140 3.69 -0.66 6.42
CA TYR A 140 3.47 -2.10 6.51
C TYR A 140 2.43 -2.48 7.57
N ASN A 141 1.30 -1.75 7.62
CA ASN A 141 0.13 -2.03 8.48
C ASN A 141 0.37 -1.93 10.00
N ILE A 142 1.50 -1.36 10.44
CA ILE A 142 1.81 -1.10 11.85
C ILE A 142 1.94 0.42 12.00
N PRO A 143 1.20 1.06 12.92
CA PRO A 143 1.30 2.50 13.14
C PRO A 143 2.70 2.88 13.63
N PHE A 144 3.15 4.04 13.20
CA PHE A 144 4.41 4.66 13.57
C PHE A 144 4.23 5.73 14.64
N LEU A 145 3.13 6.49 14.61
CA LEU A 145 2.90 7.57 15.57
C LEU A 145 2.52 6.95 16.91
N LYS A 146 3.35 7.21 17.95
CA LYS A 146 3.21 6.59 19.27
C LYS A 146 1.79 6.67 19.82
N LYS A 147 1.12 7.83 19.72
CA LYS A 147 -0.25 8.01 20.18
C LYS A 147 -1.22 7.02 19.52
N ILE A 148 -1.08 6.80 18.21
CA ILE A 148 -1.90 5.84 17.48
C ILE A 148 -1.52 4.41 17.84
N SER A 149 -0.23 4.12 18.03
CA SER A 149 0.24 2.80 18.46
C SER A 149 -0.31 2.41 19.84
N ASP A 150 -0.30 3.35 20.79
CA ASP A 150 -0.81 3.13 22.14
C ASP A 150 -2.34 2.94 22.12
N LEU A 151 -3.08 3.89 21.55
CA LEU A 151 -4.55 3.83 21.51
C LEU A 151 -5.10 2.70 20.62
N GLY A 152 -4.36 2.29 19.59
CA GLY A 152 -4.72 1.18 18.72
C GLY A 152 -4.37 -0.20 19.29
N GLY A 153 -3.73 -0.27 20.47
CA GLY A 153 -3.29 -1.50 21.13
C GLY A 153 -2.05 -2.17 20.51
N PHE A 154 -1.33 -1.48 19.62
CA PHE A 154 -0.09 -2.01 19.03
C PHE A 154 1.07 -2.03 20.01
N THR A 155 1.12 -1.10 20.96
CA THR A 155 2.16 -1.10 22.01
C THR A 155 2.09 -2.38 22.84
N GLU A 156 0.90 -2.88 23.16
CA GLU A 156 0.71 -4.14 23.87
C GLU A 156 1.03 -5.34 22.99
N LYS A 157 0.52 -5.38 21.75
CA LYS A 157 0.85 -6.44 20.79
C LYS A 157 2.35 -6.56 20.53
N ALA A 158 3.07 -5.44 20.48
CA ALA A 158 4.52 -5.40 20.30
C ALA A 158 5.30 -6.03 21.46
N ASN A 159 4.69 -6.23 22.63
CA ASN A 159 5.28 -6.99 23.75
C ASN A 159 5.02 -8.50 23.62
N ILE A 160 3.98 -8.90 22.89
CA ILE A 160 3.65 -10.32 22.63
C ILE A 160 4.53 -10.86 21.51
N ASN A 161 4.61 -10.13 20.38
CA ASN A 161 5.37 -10.58 19.22
C ASN A 161 5.93 -9.41 18.39
N ASN A 162 7.14 -9.58 17.86
CA ASN A 162 7.82 -8.60 17.00
C ASN A 162 7.09 -8.34 15.67
N TRP A 163 6.21 -9.25 15.23
CA TRP A 163 5.38 -9.06 14.04
C TRP A 163 4.49 -7.81 14.10
N TRP A 164 4.12 -7.35 15.30
CA TRP A 164 3.34 -6.12 15.50
C TRP A 164 4.18 -4.93 15.99
N ARG A 165 5.50 -5.10 16.11
CA ARG A 165 6.40 -4.04 16.57
C ARG A 165 6.94 -3.27 15.37
N TRP A 166 6.70 -1.97 15.35
CA TRP A 166 7.22 -1.09 14.31
C TRP A 166 8.76 -1.18 14.26
N GLY A 167 9.33 -1.47 13.09
CA GLY A 167 10.78 -1.69 12.91
C GLY A 167 11.29 -3.13 13.13
N TYR A 168 10.42 -4.06 13.55
CA TYR A 168 10.80 -5.45 13.85
C TYR A 168 9.97 -6.52 13.16
N SER A 169 8.86 -6.15 12.50
CA SER A 169 8.12 -7.08 11.65
C SER A 169 8.97 -7.55 10.46
N PRO A 170 8.64 -8.71 9.84
CA PRO A 170 9.36 -9.20 8.67
C PRO A 170 9.51 -8.15 7.57
N ARG A 171 8.42 -7.47 7.23
CA ARG A 171 8.42 -6.40 6.20
C ARG A 171 9.30 -5.23 6.60
N ALA A 172 9.27 -4.80 7.87
CA ALA A 172 10.14 -3.75 8.36
C ALA A 172 11.63 -4.12 8.20
N LYS A 173 11.97 -5.38 8.50
CA LYS A 173 13.34 -5.89 8.38
C LYS A 173 13.80 -6.05 6.94
N ILE A 174 12.93 -6.55 6.06
CA ILE A 174 13.21 -6.63 4.62
C ILE A 174 13.41 -5.23 4.04
N PHE A 175 12.52 -4.28 4.34
CA PHE A 175 12.70 -2.89 3.90
C PHE A 175 14.01 -2.31 4.42
N GLN A 176 14.31 -2.45 5.71
CA GLN A 176 15.56 -1.97 6.29
C GLN A 176 16.81 -2.57 5.61
N ARG A 177 16.76 -3.85 5.23
CA ARG A 177 17.85 -4.56 4.56
C ARG A 177 18.02 -4.14 3.09
N ASP A 178 16.91 -3.96 2.38
CA ASP A 178 16.90 -3.99 0.91
C ASP A 178 16.51 -2.66 0.25
N HIS A 179 15.99 -1.66 0.99
CA HIS A 179 15.55 -0.40 0.39
C HIS A 179 16.65 0.32 -0.42
N ASN A 180 17.90 0.23 0.02
CA ASN A 180 19.07 0.83 -0.63
C ASN A 180 19.44 0.17 -1.97
N LYS A 181 18.87 -1.01 -2.29
CA LYS A 181 19.04 -1.69 -3.57
C LYS A 181 18.14 -1.08 -4.66
N VAL A 182 17.11 -0.33 -4.28
CA VAL A 182 16.19 0.34 -5.20
C VAL A 182 16.88 1.57 -5.81
N LYS A 183 17.07 1.55 -7.13
CA LYS A 183 17.73 2.61 -7.90
C LYS A 183 16.89 3.13 -9.06
N ASP A 184 15.86 2.39 -9.43
CA ASP A 184 15.00 2.64 -10.58
C ASP A 184 13.64 1.94 -10.39
N MET A 185 12.76 2.05 -11.39
CA MET A 185 11.44 1.41 -11.37
C MET A 185 11.52 -0.13 -11.35
N ASP A 186 12.51 -0.72 -12.01
CA ASP A 186 12.66 -2.16 -12.09
C ASP A 186 13.03 -2.76 -10.73
N SER A 187 14.04 -2.19 -10.08
CA SER A 187 14.46 -2.57 -8.73
C SER A 187 13.42 -2.23 -7.66
N LEU A 188 12.64 -1.15 -7.83
CA LEU A 188 11.48 -0.86 -6.98
C LEU A 188 10.42 -1.97 -7.12
N ARG A 189 10.08 -2.34 -8.36
CA ARG A 189 9.15 -3.43 -8.64
C ARG A 189 9.64 -4.73 -8.03
N GLU A 190 10.91 -5.08 -8.17
CA GLU A 190 11.50 -6.28 -7.56
C GLU A 190 11.33 -6.30 -6.04
N LEU A 191 11.64 -5.19 -5.34
CA LEU A 191 11.46 -5.10 -3.89
C LEU A 191 9.98 -5.21 -3.48
N MET A 192 9.09 -4.47 -4.14
CA MET A 192 7.66 -4.48 -3.80
C MET A 192 6.98 -5.80 -4.14
N ARG A 193 7.56 -6.57 -5.06
CA ARG A 193 7.13 -7.94 -5.41
C ARG A 193 7.91 -9.01 -4.65
N TYR A 194 8.79 -8.64 -3.73
CA TYR A 194 9.66 -9.60 -3.06
C TYR A 194 8.90 -10.56 -2.14
N ASN A 195 9.07 -11.85 -2.38
CA ASN A 195 8.71 -12.91 -1.45
C ASN A 195 9.62 -14.12 -1.68
N ASP A 196 10.51 -14.36 -0.71
CA ASP A 196 11.43 -15.50 -0.68
C ASP A 196 11.23 -16.32 0.60
N TYR A 197 9.97 -16.51 1.01
CA TYR A 197 9.63 -16.94 2.36
C TYR A 197 10.27 -18.26 2.82
N LYS A 198 10.65 -19.14 1.88
CA LYS A 198 11.29 -20.43 2.20
C LYS A 198 12.76 -20.27 2.60
N HIS A 199 13.42 -19.18 2.21
CA HIS A 199 14.85 -18.97 2.42
C HIS A 199 15.16 -17.72 3.24
N ASP A 200 14.30 -16.70 3.20
CA ASP A 200 14.49 -15.46 3.94
C ASP A 200 14.36 -15.69 5.46
N GLU A 201 15.39 -15.29 6.21
CA GLU A 201 15.42 -15.41 7.66
C GLU A 201 14.26 -14.68 8.36
N TYR A 202 13.77 -13.59 7.78
CA TYR A 202 12.68 -12.80 8.36
C TYR A 202 11.30 -13.44 8.15
N SER A 203 11.20 -14.44 7.26
CA SER A 203 9.96 -15.19 7.07
C SER A 203 9.85 -16.42 7.99
N LYS A 204 10.87 -16.70 8.80
CA LYS A 204 10.86 -17.80 9.78
C LYS A 204 9.90 -17.49 10.92
N CYS A 205 9.21 -18.52 11.40
CA CYS A 205 8.35 -18.46 12.58
C CYS A 205 8.49 -19.72 13.43
N LYS A 206 7.97 -19.69 14.67
CA LYS A 206 7.79 -20.88 15.52
C LYS A 206 6.56 -21.66 15.05
N CYS A 207 6.68 -22.21 13.85
CA CYS A 207 5.61 -22.81 13.05
C CYS A 207 6.13 -24.10 12.39
N ASP A 208 5.23 -24.91 11.84
CA ASP A 208 5.57 -26.06 10.99
C ASP A 208 4.73 -25.99 9.71
N PRO A 209 5.33 -25.76 8.53
CA PRO A 209 6.76 -25.60 8.25
C PRO A 209 7.35 -24.35 8.94
N PRO A 210 8.69 -24.26 9.16
CA PRO A 210 9.33 -23.21 9.98
C PRO A 210 9.42 -21.84 9.30
N TYR A 211 8.49 -21.54 8.40
CA TYR A 211 8.36 -20.30 7.67
C TYR A 211 6.90 -20.04 7.31
N THR A 212 6.58 -18.78 7.00
CA THR A 212 5.27 -18.40 6.45
C THR A 212 5.41 -17.52 5.22
N ALA A 213 4.60 -17.78 4.20
CA ALA A 213 4.49 -16.98 2.98
C ALA A 213 3.95 -15.56 3.21
N ASP A 214 3.55 -15.24 4.44
CA ASP A 214 3.14 -13.91 4.88
C ASP A 214 4.33 -13.04 5.34
N GLY A 215 5.54 -13.63 5.44
CA GLY A 215 6.76 -12.92 5.83
C GLY A 215 7.40 -12.06 4.74
N GLY A 216 6.95 -12.17 3.48
CA GLY A 216 7.45 -11.37 2.36
C GLY A 216 6.85 -9.94 2.30
N ILE A 217 7.40 -9.08 1.43
CA ILE A 217 6.76 -7.80 1.09
C ILE A 217 5.45 -8.07 0.33
N SER A 218 5.52 -8.98 -0.65
CA SER A 218 4.38 -9.41 -1.47
C SER A 218 3.84 -10.75 -0.97
N THR A 219 2.92 -10.74 -0.02
CA THR A 219 2.47 -11.94 0.70
C THR A 219 1.75 -12.95 -0.20
N ARG A 220 1.87 -14.24 0.13
CA ARG A 220 1.29 -15.37 -0.61
C ARG A 220 0.67 -16.40 0.35
N SER A 221 -0.32 -15.99 1.14
CA SER A 221 -0.94 -16.85 2.17
C SER A 221 -1.51 -18.15 1.58
N ASP A 222 -1.91 -18.16 0.31
CA ASP A 222 -2.35 -19.37 -0.41
C ASP A 222 -1.28 -20.45 -0.57
N LEU A 223 0.00 -20.13 -0.38
CA LEU A 223 1.11 -21.08 -0.44
C LEU A 223 1.45 -21.70 0.93
N ASN A 224 0.81 -21.25 2.00
CA ASN A 224 0.95 -21.88 3.32
C ASN A 224 0.12 -23.17 3.37
N PRO A 225 0.61 -24.28 3.96
CA PRO A 225 -0.16 -25.51 4.05
C PRO A 225 -1.38 -25.38 4.98
N LEU A 226 -2.50 -26.00 4.59
CA LEU A 226 -3.72 -26.06 5.40
C LEU A 226 -3.52 -26.73 6.77
N ASN A 227 -2.65 -27.75 6.83
CA ASN A 227 -2.35 -28.52 8.03
C ASN A 227 -1.11 -28.00 8.78
N GLY A 228 -0.62 -26.80 8.45
CA GLY A 228 0.51 -26.20 9.15
C GLY A 228 0.15 -25.76 10.58
N THR A 229 1.16 -25.64 11.42
CA THR A 229 1.04 -24.99 12.74
C THR A 229 1.62 -23.59 12.67
N TRP A 230 1.02 -22.62 13.35
CA TRP A 230 1.33 -21.20 13.15
C TRP A 230 1.57 -20.50 14.48
N GLU A 231 2.65 -19.70 14.54
CA GLU A 231 2.98 -18.91 15.74
C GLU A 231 1.92 -17.85 16.03
N LEU A 232 1.39 -17.23 14.97
CA LEU A 232 0.27 -16.30 15.02
C LEU A 232 -0.89 -16.85 14.18
N PRO A 233 -2.15 -16.72 14.64
CA PRO A 233 -3.32 -17.25 13.94
C PRO A 233 -3.42 -16.80 12.47
N ASP A 234 -3.02 -15.56 12.20
CA ASP A 234 -3.13 -14.94 10.88
C ASP A 234 -2.06 -15.41 9.88
N MET A 235 -1.10 -16.27 10.24
CA MET A 235 -0.01 -16.69 9.32
C MET A 235 -0.39 -17.83 8.38
N GLY A 236 -1.55 -18.47 8.58
CA GLY A 236 -1.91 -19.71 7.89
C GLY A 236 -2.38 -19.55 6.44
N PHE A 237 -2.88 -20.66 5.88
CA PHE A 237 -3.51 -20.67 4.55
C PHE A 237 -4.74 -19.75 4.53
N LYS A 238 -4.78 -18.82 3.58
CA LYS A 238 -5.91 -17.87 3.43
C LYS A 238 -6.17 -17.54 1.96
N ASN A 239 -7.40 -17.12 1.68
CA ASN A 239 -7.76 -16.37 0.47
C ASN A 239 -7.29 -14.92 0.58
N GLU A 240 -5.97 -14.73 0.72
CA GLU A 240 -5.34 -13.46 1.01
C GLU A 240 -3.91 -13.47 0.49
N GLY A 241 -3.42 -12.27 0.16
CA GLY A 241 -2.07 -12.04 -0.31
C GLY A 241 -1.99 -10.69 -0.99
N THR A 242 -0.81 -10.34 -1.48
CA THR A 242 -0.68 -9.17 -2.34
C THR A 242 -1.30 -9.44 -3.70
N ILE A 243 -2.16 -8.52 -4.17
CA ILE A 243 -2.95 -8.70 -5.40
C ILE A 243 -2.52 -7.80 -6.56
N ASP A 244 -1.52 -6.94 -6.35
CA ASP A 244 -0.97 -6.10 -7.39
C ASP A 244 0.42 -5.55 -7.05
N TYR A 245 0.92 -4.72 -7.95
CA TYR A 245 1.89 -3.68 -7.68
C TYR A 245 1.46 -2.42 -8.44
N LYS A 246 1.68 -1.25 -7.84
CA LYS A 246 1.66 0.05 -8.52
C LYS A 246 2.92 0.81 -8.13
N GLY A 247 3.59 1.42 -9.09
CA GLY A 247 4.76 2.25 -8.83
C GLY A 247 4.82 3.46 -9.75
N THR A 248 5.19 4.61 -9.22
CA THR A 248 5.44 5.81 -10.03
C THR A 248 6.79 6.42 -9.64
N ASN A 249 7.22 7.39 -10.44
CA ASN A 249 8.36 8.25 -10.17
C ASN A 249 8.04 9.67 -10.65
N TYR A 250 8.95 10.62 -10.47
CA TYR A 250 8.74 12.00 -10.90
C TYR A 250 8.28 12.16 -12.36
N LYS A 251 8.87 11.40 -13.30
CA LYS A 251 8.54 11.49 -14.73
C LYS A 251 7.15 10.92 -15.04
N LEU A 252 6.82 9.78 -14.45
CA LEU A 252 5.54 9.12 -14.64
C LEU A 252 4.42 9.91 -13.94
N PHE A 253 4.68 10.38 -12.72
CA PHE A 253 3.77 11.22 -11.95
C PHE A 253 3.33 12.43 -12.75
N ASN A 254 4.28 13.13 -13.40
CA ASN A 254 3.99 14.31 -14.21
C ASN A 254 3.00 14.07 -15.36
N LYS A 255 2.80 12.80 -15.74
CA LYS A 255 1.87 12.36 -16.80
C LYS A 255 0.67 11.59 -16.26
N PHE A 256 0.46 11.60 -14.94
CA PHE A 256 -0.54 10.76 -14.25
C PHE A 256 -0.34 9.25 -14.45
N GLN A 257 0.88 8.83 -14.74
CA GLN A 257 1.23 7.44 -15.05
C GLN A 257 1.81 6.72 -13.85
N PHE A 258 1.62 5.40 -13.83
CA PHE A 258 2.30 4.48 -12.95
C PHE A 258 2.44 3.11 -13.65
N GLU A 259 3.50 2.39 -13.30
CA GLU A 259 3.69 1.00 -13.65
C GLU A 259 2.79 0.12 -12.80
N VAL A 260 2.22 -0.93 -13.40
CA VAL A 260 1.33 -1.87 -12.71
C VAL A 260 1.68 -3.33 -12.99
N ILE A 261 1.39 -4.20 -12.02
CA ILE A 261 1.23 -5.64 -12.24
C ILE A 261 -0.06 -6.09 -11.56
N GLY A 262 -0.89 -6.85 -12.25
CA GLY A 262 -2.07 -7.50 -11.65
C GLY A 262 -1.76 -8.89 -11.10
N GLY A 263 -2.30 -9.18 -9.92
CA GLY A 263 -2.28 -10.50 -9.28
C GLY A 263 -1.09 -10.78 -8.36
N PRO A 264 -1.06 -11.97 -7.73
CA PRO A 264 -0.04 -12.34 -6.77
C PRO A 264 1.34 -12.52 -7.41
N ILE A 265 2.40 -12.35 -6.61
CA ILE A 265 3.77 -12.57 -7.08
C ILE A 265 3.95 -14.00 -7.56
N HIS A 266 4.66 -14.16 -8.68
CA HIS A 266 5.16 -15.42 -9.21
C HIS A 266 6.59 -15.23 -9.73
N GLY A 267 7.39 -16.28 -9.74
CA GLY A 267 8.83 -16.17 -9.97
C GLY A 267 9.54 -15.62 -8.73
N GLY A 268 10.45 -14.66 -8.92
CA GLY A 268 11.30 -14.13 -7.86
C GLY A 268 12.32 -15.15 -7.33
N PRO A 269 13.02 -14.85 -6.23
CA PRO A 269 14.10 -15.70 -5.71
C PRO A 269 13.66 -17.12 -5.35
N SER A 270 12.43 -17.26 -4.83
CA SER A 270 11.82 -18.57 -4.51
C SER A 270 11.17 -19.28 -5.70
N ASN A 271 11.23 -18.71 -6.91
CA ASN A 271 10.54 -19.21 -8.11
C ASN A 271 9.06 -19.60 -7.84
N LEU A 272 8.32 -18.69 -7.22
CA LEU A 272 6.94 -18.94 -6.76
C LEU A 272 6.02 -19.28 -7.94
N PRO A 273 5.12 -20.26 -7.81
CA PRO A 273 4.19 -20.58 -8.89
C PRO A 273 3.19 -19.45 -9.11
N PRO A 274 2.77 -19.18 -10.37
CA PRO A 274 1.60 -18.36 -10.64
C PRO A 274 0.38 -18.85 -9.87
N PHE A 275 -0.38 -17.93 -9.29
CA PHE A 275 -1.65 -18.28 -8.67
C PHE A 275 -2.62 -18.81 -9.74
N ASN A 276 -3.32 -19.89 -9.43
CA ASN A 276 -4.20 -20.58 -10.35
C ASN A 276 -5.47 -21.04 -9.64
N TRP A 277 -6.62 -20.50 -10.04
CA TRP A 277 -7.94 -20.83 -9.48
C TRP A 277 -8.30 -22.32 -9.61
N LYS A 278 -7.77 -23.03 -10.62
CA LYS A 278 -8.01 -24.48 -10.78
C LYS A 278 -7.20 -25.36 -9.82
N ASN A 279 -6.10 -24.84 -9.26
CA ASN A 279 -5.16 -25.63 -8.46
C ASN A 279 -5.17 -25.24 -6.97
N THR A 280 -6.06 -24.33 -6.56
CA THR A 280 -6.21 -23.89 -5.18
C THR A 280 -7.42 -24.55 -4.52
N THR A 281 -7.37 -24.68 -3.19
CA THR A 281 -8.52 -25.09 -2.36
C THR A 281 -9.35 -23.90 -1.89
N ILE A 282 -9.02 -22.67 -2.31
CA ILE A 282 -9.82 -21.48 -2.03
C ILE A 282 -11.17 -21.61 -2.73
N ASP A 283 -12.23 -21.76 -1.94
CA ASP A 283 -13.61 -21.66 -2.43
C ASP A 283 -14.08 -20.20 -2.34
N ALA A 284 -14.13 -19.53 -3.49
CA ALA A 284 -14.63 -18.17 -3.61
C ALA A 284 -15.15 -17.89 -5.01
N LEU A 285 -16.22 -17.09 -5.11
CA LEU A 285 -16.71 -16.58 -6.39
C LEU A 285 -15.66 -15.63 -7.00
N HIS A 286 -15.31 -15.87 -8.27
CA HIS A 286 -14.27 -15.14 -9.00
C HIS A 286 -14.67 -14.89 -10.46
N PHE A 287 -15.94 -14.50 -10.68
CA PHE A 287 -16.47 -14.24 -12.02
C PHE A 287 -15.66 -13.17 -12.76
N GLY A 288 -15.40 -13.40 -14.05
CA GLY A 288 -14.63 -12.49 -14.90
C GLY A 288 -13.10 -12.53 -14.68
N GLN A 289 -12.63 -13.25 -13.66
CA GLN A 289 -11.19 -13.38 -13.43
C GLN A 289 -10.55 -14.42 -14.37
N PRO A 290 -9.31 -14.18 -14.82
CA PRO A 290 -8.46 -15.20 -15.42
C PRO A 290 -8.25 -16.39 -14.48
N ILE A 291 -8.17 -17.60 -15.04
CA ILE A 291 -7.86 -18.81 -14.27
C ILE A 291 -6.43 -18.77 -13.72
N ILE A 292 -5.46 -18.34 -14.54
CA ILE A 292 -4.04 -18.27 -14.17
C ILE A 292 -3.60 -16.82 -14.13
N TRP A 293 -3.02 -16.40 -13.00
CA TRP A 293 -2.53 -15.06 -12.76
C TRP A 293 -1.02 -14.99 -13.01
N LYS A 294 -0.66 -14.76 -14.28
CA LYS A 294 0.73 -14.67 -14.76
C LYS A 294 0.95 -13.44 -15.64
N PHE A 295 0.58 -12.27 -15.13
CA PHE A 295 0.69 -11.01 -15.87
C PHE A 295 2.10 -10.41 -15.80
N LYS A 296 2.53 -9.80 -16.91
CA LYS A 296 3.71 -8.94 -16.95
C LYS A 296 3.34 -7.52 -16.49
N ASN A 297 4.35 -6.73 -16.13
CA ASN A 297 4.18 -5.32 -15.86
C ASN A 297 3.88 -4.54 -17.16
N PHE A 298 3.21 -3.40 -17.01
CA PHE A 298 3.13 -2.37 -18.03
C PHE A 298 2.97 -1.00 -17.36
N THR A 299 3.35 0.06 -18.07
CA THR A 299 3.07 1.44 -17.67
C THR A 299 1.77 1.89 -18.30
N ILE A 300 0.89 2.51 -17.53
CA ILE A 300 -0.39 2.99 -18.07
C ILE A 300 -0.19 4.14 -19.05
N GLU A 301 -0.99 4.15 -20.12
CA GLU A 301 -1.08 5.25 -21.06
C GLU A 301 -2.54 5.70 -21.14
N TRP A 302 -2.78 6.97 -20.83
CA TRP A 302 -4.11 7.55 -20.89
C TRP A 302 -4.39 8.06 -22.31
N GLN A 303 -5.59 7.78 -22.82
CA GLN A 303 -5.99 8.16 -24.17
C GLN A 303 -6.36 9.65 -24.30
N THR A 304 -6.53 10.36 -23.18
CA THR A 304 -6.87 11.79 -23.17
C THR A 304 -5.63 12.64 -23.00
N GLU A 305 -5.66 13.84 -23.58
CA GLU A 305 -4.61 14.83 -23.37
C GLU A 305 -4.59 15.31 -21.92
N LEU A 306 -3.40 15.33 -21.33
CA LEU A 306 -3.15 15.72 -19.95
C LEU A 306 -2.08 16.79 -19.90
N GLU A 307 -2.33 17.84 -19.13
CA GLU A 307 -1.32 18.83 -18.81
C GLU A 307 -0.32 18.24 -17.81
N SER A 308 0.93 18.68 -17.90
CA SER A 308 1.96 18.31 -16.93
C SER A 308 1.62 18.88 -15.56
N ILE A 309 1.75 18.06 -14.51
CA ILE A 309 1.45 18.45 -13.14
C ILE A 309 2.50 19.40 -12.57
N ILE A 310 3.76 19.19 -12.94
CA ILE A 310 4.94 19.89 -12.45
C ILE A 310 5.58 20.59 -13.64
N ILE A 311 5.82 21.90 -13.48
CA ILE A 311 6.48 22.78 -14.45
C ILE A 311 7.92 22.98 -13.99
#